data_AF-A0A6D2J365-F1
#
_entry.id   AF-A0A6D2J365-F1
#
_cell.length_a   1.000
_cell.length_b   1.000
_cell.length_c   1.000
_cell.angle_alpha   90.00
_cell.angle_beta   90.00
_cell.angle_gamma   90.00
#
_symmetry.space_group_name_H-M   'P 1'
#
loop_
_entity.id
_entity.type
_entity.pdbx_description
1 polymer ?
#
loop_
_entity_poly.entity_id
_entity_poly.type
_entity_poly.pdbx_seq_one_letter_code
_entity_poly.pdbx_strand_id
1 'polypeptide(L)'
;MRAVPSTYHLCVKFPTPGGIKTLWGDQKESRICFMSEHKTDEPSCDAVIQVCIDEEHPERCVVIGAQHEETLRAEFFALLKENINAFAWTAEDMPGIEINITCHELNVDPTFKPVKQKRRKLEAERVKAVNDEVERLLKVGSIAEAKYPDWLANPVVVKKKNGN
;
A
#
# COMPACT_ATOMS: atom_id res chain seq x y z
N MET A 1 -29.66 -10.38 -7.20
CA MET A 1 -29.26 -11.79 -6.94
C MET A 1 -29.32 -12.00 -5.42
N ARG A 2 -30.18 -12.91 -4.90
CA ARG A 2 -30.37 -13.14 -3.45
C ARG A 2 -29.55 -14.35 -2.99
N ALA A 3 -28.23 -14.22 -2.95
CA ALA A 3 -27.36 -15.27 -2.42
C ALA A 3 -27.11 -15.04 -0.92
N VAL A 4 -27.18 -16.09 -0.12
CA VAL A 4 -26.85 -16.07 1.31
C VAL A 4 -25.56 -16.90 1.50
N PRO A 5 -24.41 -16.24 1.71
CA PRO A 5 -23.17 -16.93 2.04
C PRO A 5 -23.12 -17.26 3.54
N SER A 6 -22.70 -18.48 3.87
CA SER A 6 -22.38 -18.92 5.22
C SER A 6 -20.92 -19.34 5.26
N THR A 7 -20.06 -18.48 5.80
CA THR A 7 -18.64 -18.76 5.98
C THR A 7 -18.39 -19.92 6.94
N TYR A 8 -19.21 -20.04 8.00
CA TYR A 8 -19.08 -21.12 8.99
C TYR A 8 -19.29 -22.51 8.39
N HIS A 9 -20.34 -22.68 7.58
CA HIS A 9 -20.64 -23.94 6.89
C HIS A 9 -20.00 -24.05 5.50
N LEU A 10 -19.15 -23.09 5.11
CA LEU A 10 -18.53 -23.00 3.78
C LEU A 10 -19.54 -23.24 2.65
N CYS A 11 -20.68 -22.57 2.65
CA CYS A 11 -21.69 -22.78 1.62
C CYS A 11 -22.40 -21.49 1.19
N VAL A 12 -22.91 -21.48 -0.02
CA VAL A 12 -23.69 -20.37 -0.58
C VAL A 12 -25.02 -20.90 -1.08
N LYS A 13 -26.12 -20.34 -0.57
CA LYS A 13 -27.48 -20.66 -1.02
C LYS A 13 -28.02 -19.56 -1.91
N PHE A 14 -28.62 -19.90 -3.04
CA PHE A 14 -29.22 -18.91 -3.94
C PHE A 14 -30.48 -19.48 -4.62
N PRO A 15 -31.47 -18.62 -4.94
CA PRO A 15 -32.67 -19.03 -5.63
C PRO A 15 -32.40 -19.31 -7.11
N THR A 16 -32.99 -20.37 -7.62
CA THR A 16 -33.06 -20.72 -9.05
C THR A 16 -34.51 -20.99 -9.43
N PRO A 17 -34.87 -21.02 -10.73
CA PRO A 17 -36.24 -21.33 -11.15
C PRO A 17 -36.78 -22.67 -10.63
N GLY A 18 -35.89 -23.63 -10.32
CA GLY A 18 -36.23 -24.92 -9.71
C GLY A 18 -36.12 -24.99 -8.18
N GLY A 19 -36.00 -23.86 -7.49
CA GLY A 19 -35.84 -23.78 -6.03
C GLY A 19 -34.46 -23.30 -5.58
N ILE A 20 -34.17 -23.42 -4.28
CA ILE A 20 -32.90 -22.96 -3.70
C ILE A 20 -31.82 -24.00 -3.96
N LYS A 21 -30.73 -23.60 -4.63
CA LYS A 21 -29.51 -24.41 -4.76
C LYS A 21 -28.49 -24.02 -3.71
N THR A 22 -27.70 -25.00 -3.27
CA THR A 22 -26.59 -24.82 -2.32
C THR A 22 -25.30 -25.23 -3.00
N LEU A 23 -24.33 -24.32 -3.05
CA LEU A 23 -22.94 -24.62 -3.39
C LEU A 23 -22.16 -24.84 -2.10
N TRP A 24 -21.40 -25.92 -2.04
CA TRP A 24 -20.52 -26.23 -0.92
C TRP A 24 -19.08 -25.93 -1.33
N GLY A 25 -18.36 -25.24 -0.46
CA GLY A 25 -16.92 -25.06 -0.56
C GLY A 25 -16.21 -26.23 0.08
N ASP A 26 -15.14 -26.70 -0.56
CA ASP A 26 -14.21 -27.66 -0.01
C ASP A 26 -12.93 -26.92 0.41
N GLN A 27 -12.58 -27.00 1.69
CA GLN A 27 -11.41 -26.32 2.22
C GLN A 27 -10.10 -26.89 1.66
N LYS A 28 -10.05 -28.18 1.32
CA LYS A 28 -8.88 -28.83 0.74
C LYS A 28 -8.68 -28.37 -0.70
N GLU A 29 -9.74 -28.39 -1.51
CA GLU A 29 -9.69 -27.88 -2.88
C GLU A 29 -9.40 -26.38 -2.92
N SER A 30 -10.00 -25.60 -2.01
CA SER A 30 -9.71 -24.16 -1.88
C SER A 30 -8.24 -23.92 -1.53
N ARG A 31 -7.66 -24.74 -0.64
CA ARG A 31 -6.23 -24.68 -0.32
C ARG A 31 -5.36 -25.11 -1.49
N ILE A 32 -5.75 -26.13 -2.26
CA ILE A 32 -5.02 -26.57 -3.44
C ILE A 32 -5.05 -25.48 -4.52
N CYS A 33 -6.21 -24.87 -4.81
CA CYS A 33 -6.31 -23.73 -5.73
C CYS A 33 -5.47 -22.55 -5.26
N PHE A 34 -5.56 -22.19 -3.96
CA PHE A 34 -4.73 -21.13 -3.40
C PHE A 34 -3.24 -21.46 -3.54
N MET A 35 -2.83 -22.69 -3.22
CA MET A 35 -1.45 -23.15 -3.36
C MET A 35 -1.01 -23.30 -4.81
N SER A 36 -1.91 -23.50 -5.78
CA SER A 36 -1.57 -23.54 -7.20
C SER A 36 -1.47 -22.15 -7.81
N GLU A 37 -2.29 -21.20 -7.37
CA GLU A 37 -2.15 -19.77 -7.70
C GLU A 37 -0.89 -19.18 -7.07
N HIS A 38 -0.52 -19.67 -5.87
CA HIS A 38 0.68 -19.27 -5.15
C HIS A 38 1.82 -20.29 -5.29
N LYS A 39 1.71 -21.25 -6.22
CA LYS A 39 2.90 -21.91 -6.77
C LYS A 39 3.56 -20.80 -7.54
N THR A 40 4.42 -20.10 -6.79
CA THR A 40 5.51 -19.29 -7.27
C THR A 40 5.89 -19.76 -8.66
N ASP A 41 5.53 -18.97 -9.66
CA ASP A 41 6.56 -18.58 -10.61
C ASP A 41 7.76 -18.29 -9.71
N GLU A 42 8.77 -19.17 -9.76
CA GLU A 42 10.10 -18.78 -9.30
C GLU A 42 10.31 -17.39 -9.89
N PRO A 43 10.81 -16.40 -9.12
CA PRO A 43 11.04 -15.09 -9.67
C PRO A 43 11.92 -15.31 -10.90
N SER A 44 11.29 -15.25 -12.07
CA SER A 44 12.01 -15.31 -13.33
C SER A 44 12.97 -14.16 -13.17
N CYS A 45 14.25 -14.47 -13.19
CA CYS A 45 15.30 -13.48 -13.23
C CYS A 45 15.22 -12.85 -14.62
N ASP A 46 14.11 -12.18 -14.93
CA ASP A 46 13.95 -11.44 -16.15
C ASP A 46 15.08 -10.44 -16.13
N ALA A 47 15.94 -10.52 -17.14
CA ALA A 47 17.02 -9.56 -17.27
C ALA A 47 16.38 -8.17 -17.25
N VAL A 48 16.90 -7.28 -16.41
CA VAL A 48 16.44 -5.91 -16.29
C VAL A 48 17.59 -4.95 -16.58
N ILE A 49 17.24 -3.77 -17.06
CA ILE A 49 18.18 -2.70 -17.39
C ILE A 49 17.79 -1.49 -16.56
N GLN A 50 18.77 -0.91 -15.87
CA GLN A 50 18.61 0.36 -15.18
C GLN A 50 18.83 1.49 -16.19
N VAL A 51 17.88 2.41 -16.28
CA VAL A 51 17.93 3.54 -17.21
C VAL A 51 17.66 4.85 -16.47
N CYS A 52 18.50 5.85 -16.71
CA CYS A 52 18.34 7.18 -16.14
C CYS A 52 17.36 8.00 -16.98
N ILE A 53 16.28 8.47 -16.36
CA ILE A 53 15.25 9.25 -17.05
C ILE A 53 15.60 10.74 -17.03
N ASP A 54 16.23 11.21 -15.96
CA ASP A 54 16.65 12.60 -15.79
C ASP A 54 18.12 12.77 -16.14
N GLU A 55 18.46 13.76 -16.97
CA GLU A 55 19.87 14.10 -17.25
C GLU A 55 20.44 15.06 -16.19
N GLU A 56 19.58 15.81 -15.48
CA GLU A 56 19.99 16.74 -14.42
C GLU A 56 20.17 16.02 -13.08
N HIS A 57 19.46 14.91 -12.87
CA HIS A 57 19.44 14.15 -11.61
C HIS A 57 19.76 12.66 -11.86
N PRO A 58 21.05 12.26 -11.84
CA PRO A 58 21.49 10.89 -12.14
C PRO A 58 20.89 9.80 -11.24
N GLU A 59 20.38 10.18 -10.07
CA GLU A 59 19.69 9.28 -9.14
C GLU A 59 18.30 8.86 -9.61
N ARG A 60 17.70 9.57 -10.58
CA ARG A 60 16.35 9.31 -11.09
C ARG A 60 16.35 8.21 -12.15
N CYS A 61 16.71 7.01 -11.70
CA CYS A 61 16.78 5.80 -12.50
C CYS A 61 15.56 4.91 -12.29
N VAL A 62 15.07 4.31 -13.38
CA VAL A 62 14.08 3.23 -13.34
C VAL A 62 14.66 1.93 -13.85
N VAL A 63 14.00 0.84 -13.49
CA VAL A 63 14.36 -0.51 -13.94
C VAL A 63 13.31 -0.96 -14.95
N ILE A 64 13.76 -1.33 -16.15
CA ILE A 64 12.91 -1.76 -17.27
C ILE A 64 13.30 -3.18 -17.67
N GLY A 65 12.33 -4.01 -18.07
CA GLY A 65 12.60 -5.35 -18.59
C GLY A 65 13.48 -5.33 -19.83
N ALA A 66 14.53 -6.17 -19.86
CA ALA A 66 15.46 -6.30 -20.98
C ALA A 66 14.90 -7.14 -22.14
N GLN A 67 13.78 -7.84 -21.92
CA GLN A 67 13.20 -8.77 -22.90
C GLN A 67 12.36 -8.09 -23.99
N HIS A 68 12.30 -6.77 -24.02
CA HIS A 68 11.55 -6.01 -25.02
C HIS A 68 12.40 -5.70 -26.25
N GLU A 69 11.73 -5.62 -27.41
CA GLU A 69 12.33 -5.16 -28.66
C GLU A 69 12.92 -3.76 -28.50
N GLU A 70 14.06 -3.50 -29.15
CA GLU A 70 14.81 -2.25 -28.97
C GLU A 70 14.01 -1.00 -29.36
N THR A 71 13.16 -1.11 -30.38
CA THR A 71 12.23 -0.06 -30.84
C THR A 71 11.21 0.30 -29.77
N LEU A 72 10.49 -0.69 -29.25
CA LEU A 72 9.50 -0.52 -28.20
C LEU A 72 10.14 0.02 -26.91
N ARG A 73 11.35 -0.43 -26.59
CA ARG A 73 12.09 0.05 -25.42
C ARG A 73 12.47 1.52 -25.57
N ALA A 74 12.85 1.97 -26.76
CA ALA A 74 13.16 3.37 -27.02
C ALA A 74 11.91 4.26 -26.91
N GLU A 75 10.76 3.81 -27.45
CA GLU A 75 9.48 4.52 -27.30
C GLU A 75 9.04 4.60 -25.83
N PHE A 76 9.16 3.49 -25.10
CA PHE A 76 8.83 3.45 -23.68
C PHE A 76 9.75 4.38 -22.87
N PHE A 77 11.03 4.40 -23.18
CA PHE A 77 11.97 5.32 -22.53
C PHE A 77 11.66 6.79 -22.82
N ALA A 78 11.30 7.13 -24.06
CA ALA A 78 10.86 8.47 -24.42
C ALA A 78 9.60 8.89 -23.64
N LEU A 79 8.61 8.00 -23.54
CA LEU A 79 7.40 8.22 -22.75
C LEU A 79 7.71 8.46 -21.27
N LEU A 80 8.63 7.68 -20.70
CA LEU A 80 9.07 7.82 -19.32
C LEU A 80 9.79 9.16 -19.08
N LYS A 81 10.61 9.61 -20.04
CA LYS A 81 11.25 10.94 -20.01
C LYS A 81 10.23 12.07 -20.04
N GLU A 82 9.23 11.97 -20.91
CA GLU A 82 8.15 12.96 -21.01
C GLU A 82 7.32 13.05 -19.71
N ASN A 83 7.19 11.94 -18.98
CA ASN A 83 6.40 11.83 -17.76
C ASN A 83 7.25 11.76 -16.48
N ILE A 84 8.43 12.38 -16.47
CA ILE A 84 9.34 12.36 -15.31
C ILE A 84 8.68 12.86 -14.01
N ASN A 85 7.79 13.86 -14.14
CA ASN A 85 7.07 14.47 -13.02
C ASN A 85 5.95 13.58 -12.45
N ALA A 86 5.60 12.46 -13.11
CA ALA A 86 4.61 11.52 -12.61
C ALA A 86 5.18 10.59 -11.52
N PHE A 87 6.51 10.55 -11.36
CA PHE A 87 7.18 9.73 -10.37
C PHE A 87 7.50 10.51 -9.09
N ALA A 88 7.36 9.83 -7.96
CA ALA A 88 7.80 10.35 -6.66
C ALA A 88 9.23 9.86 -6.37
N TRP A 89 10.23 10.70 -6.63
CA TRP A 89 11.64 10.37 -6.39
C TRP A 89 12.02 10.54 -4.92
N THR A 90 11.45 11.55 -4.31
CA THR A 90 11.56 11.85 -2.89
C THR A 90 10.17 11.99 -2.28
N ALA A 91 10.10 12.05 -0.95
CA ALA A 91 8.84 12.32 -0.28
C ALA A 91 8.31 13.74 -0.60
N GLU A 92 9.18 14.69 -0.95
CA GLU A 92 8.81 16.07 -1.30
C GLU A 92 8.07 16.14 -2.64
N ASP A 93 8.30 15.19 -3.55
CA ASP A 93 7.63 15.11 -4.86
C ASP A 93 6.18 14.61 -4.78
N MET A 94 5.68 14.28 -3.58
CA MET A 94 4.28 13.93 -3.33
C MET A 94 3.58 15.04 -2.54
N PRO A 95 3.37 16.24 -3.14
CA PRO A 95 2.48 17.21 -2.55
C PRO A 95 1.09 16.57 -2.56
N GLY A 96 0.58 16.23 -1.37
CA GLY A 96 -0.73 15.59 -1.24
C GLY A 96 -1.83 16.38 -1.95
N ILE A 97 -3.01 15.78 -2.07
CA ILE A 97 -4.18 16.48 -2.62
C ILE A 97 -4.57 17.60 -1.66
N GLU A 98 -4.84 18.80 -2.18
CA GLU A 98 -5.31 19.91 -1.35
C GLU A 98 -6.61 19.52 -0.63
N ILE A 99 -6.70 19.86 0.67
CA ILE A 99 -7.84 19.52 1.53
C ILE A 99 -9.16 20.07 0.97
N ASN A 100 -9.11 21.21 0.26
CA ASN A 100 -10.28 21.84 -0.37
C ASN A 100 -10.79 21.07 -1.60
N ILE A 101 -9.96 20.23 -2.22
CA ILE A 101 -10.32 19.42 -3.40
C ILE A 101 -11.00 18.13 -2.93
N THR A 102 -10.33 17.37 -2.08
CA THR A 102 -10.83 16.08 -1.58
C THR A 102 -10.42 15.90 -0.13
N CYS A 103 -11.41 15.67 0.72
CA CYS A 103 -11.26 15.39 2.15
C CYS A 103 -11.96 14.07 2.47
N HIS A 104 -11.37 13.26 3.35
CA HIS A 104 -12.02 12.09 3.91
C HIS A 104 -12.40 12.36 5.36
N GLU A 105 -13.65 12.09 5.71
CA GLU A 105 -14.12 12.12 7.09
C GLU A 105 -14.26 10.68 7.61
N LEU A 106 -13.78 10.45 8.83
CA LEU A 106 -14.01 9.19 9.52
C LEU A 106 -15.45 9.17 10.06
N ASN A 107 -16.25 8.19 9.63
CA ASN A 107 -17.60 8.00 10.15
C ASN A 107 -17.57 7.32 11.54
N VAL A 108 -17.31 8.11 12.58
CA VAL A 108 -17.24 7.66 13.97
C VAL A 108 -18.56 7.95 14.67
N ASP A 109 -19.07 6.98 15.46
CA ASP A 109 -20.24 7.17 16.31
C ASP A 109 -19.98 8.30 17.34
N PRO A 110 -20.75 9.41 17.33
CA PRO A 110 -20.54 10.53 18.25
C PRO A 110 -20.70 10.19 19.73
N THR A 111 -21.37 9.07 20.05
CA THR A 111 -21.52 8.61 21.44
C THR A 111 -20.25 7.98 22.00
N PHE A 112 -19.28 7.64 21.14
CA PHE A 112 -18.04 7.02 21.55
C PHE A 112 -17.09 8.01 22.20
N LYS A 113 -16.60 7.66 23.39
CA LYS A 113 -15.70 8.55 24.16
C LYS A 113 -14.29 8.54 23.57
N PRO A 114 -13.68 9.70 23.32
CA PRO A 114 -12.29 9.78 22.89
C PRO A 114 -11.32 9.09 23.85
N VAL A 115 -10.30 8.43 23.29
CA VAL A 115 -9.30 7.70 24.08
C VAL A 115 -7.94 8.37 23.96
N LYS A 116 -7.39 8.81 25.10
CA LYS A 116 -5.99 9.26 25.23
C LYS A 116 -5.15 8.14 25.85
N GLN A 117 -4.40 7.44 25.02
CA GLN A 117 -3.49 6.42 25.51
C GLN A 117 -2.32 7.06 26.26
N LYS A 118 -1.99 6.51 27.43
CA LYS A 118 -0.80 6.92 28.18
C LYS A 118 0.47 6.62 27.37
N ARG A 119 1.38 7.60 27.29
CA ARG A 119 2.66 7.45 26.58
C ARG A 119 3.46 6.25 27.10
N ARG A 120 3.86 5.35 26.21
CA ARG A 120 4.77 4.24 26.54
C ARG A 120 6.22 4.72 26.57
N LYS A 121 7.01 4.18 27.49
CA LYS A 121 8.46 4.37 27.48
C LYS A 121 9.03 3.55 26.32
N LEU A 122 9.76 4.21 25.44
CA LEU A 122 10.50 3.59 24.35
C LEU A 122 12.00 3.66 24.67
N GLU A 123 12.73 2.67 24.18
CA GLU A 123 14.19 2.66 24.22
C GLU A 123 14.77 3.81 23.38
N ALA A 124 15.95 4.33 23.75
CA ALA A 124 16.55 5.51 23.12
C ALA A 124 16.70 5.37 21.59
N GLU A 125 17.12 4.19 21.12
CA GLU A 125 17.24 3.91 19.68
C GLU A 125 15.89 4.07 18.96
N ARG A 126 14.81 3.53 19.54
CA ARG A 126 13.46 3.62 18.99
C ARG A 126 12.90 5.03 19.05
N VAL A 127 13.20 5.78 20.11
CA VAL A 127 12.80 7.20 20.22
C VAL A 127 13.44 8.01 19.11
N LYS A 128 14.73 7.79 18.84
CA LYS A 128 15.44 8.47 17.76
C LYS A 128 14.79 8.17 16.40
N ALA A 129 14.57 6.89 16.08
CA ALA A 129 13.92 6.50 14.82
C ALA A 129 12.52 7.12 14.65
N VAL A 130 11.72 7.19 15.73
CA VAL A 130 10.40 7.84 15.68
C VAL A 130 10.54 9.34 15.44
N ASN A 131 11.47 10.03 16.10
CA ASN A 131 11.67 11.46 15.93
C ASN A 131 12.17 11.81 14.52
N ASP A 132 13.14 11.05 14.00
CA ASP A 132 13.69 11.25 12.65
C ASP A 132 12.58 11.08 11.60
N GLU A 133 11.71 10.09 11.75
CA GLU A 133 10.56 9.90 10.84
C GLU A 133 9.49 10.98 10.98
N VAL A 134 9.20 11.44 12.21
CA VAL A 134 8.26 12.55 12.44
C VAL A 134 8.78 13.84 11.81
N GLU A 135 10.06 14.15 11.96
CA GLU A 135 10.68 15.32 11.33
C GLU A 135 10.61 15.24 9.81
N ARG A 136 10.91 14.07 9.23
CA ARG A 136 10.79 13.83 7.79
C ARG A 136 9.36 14.05 7.28
N LEU A 137 8.35 13.51 7.98
CA LEU A 137 6.94 13.66 7.60
C LEU A 137 6.42 15.09 7.79
N LEU A 138 6.90 15.80 8.82
CA LEU A 138 6.60 17.22 9.04
C LEU A 138 7.19 18.08 7.92
N LYS A 139 8.44 17.84 7.53
CA LYS A 139 9.12 18.59 6.45
C LYS A 139 8.35 18.50 5.12
N VAL A 140 7.80 17.33 4.83
CA VAL A 140 7.01 17.05 3.61
C VAL A 140 5.56 17.57 3.74
N GLY A 141 5.12 17.95 4.94
CA GLY A 141 3.75 18.42 5.19
C GLY A 141 2.71 17.30 5.23
N SER A 142 3.11 16.04 5.33
CA SER A 142 2.18 14.89 5.43
C SER A 142 1.49 14.81 6.79
N ILE A 143 2.10 15.39 7.83
CA ILE A 143 1.53 15.50 9.18
C ILE A 143 1.64 16.95 9.66
N ALA A 144 0.76 17.32 10.60
CA ALA A 144 0.74 18.65 11.21
C ALA A 144 0.57 18.55 12.73
N GLU A 145 0.96 19.60 13.44
CA GLU A 145 0.80 19.67 14.90
C GLU A 145 -0.68 19.82 15.28
N ALA A 146 -1.18 18.92 16.12
CA ALA A 146 -2.52 19.00 16.69
C ALA A 146 -2.46 19.57 18.12
N LYS A 147 -3.16 20.68 18.37
CA LYS A 147 -3.25 21.29 19.70
C LYS A 147 -4.36 20.65 20.53
N TYR A 148 -4.00 20.15 21.71
CA TYR A 148 -4.92 19.55 22.69
C TYR A 148 -5.80 18.40 22.13
N PRO A 149 -5.20 17.33 21.57
CA PRO A 149 -5.96 16.27 20.94
C PRO A 149 -6.79 15.48 21.96
N ASP A 150 -8.03 15.12 21.58
CA ASP A 150 -8.89 14.23 22.37
C ASP A 150 -8.62 12.75 22.13
N TRP A 151 -8.06 12.43 20.98
CA TRP A 151 -7.62 11.11 20.58
C TRP A 151 -6.10 11.07 20.55
N LEU A 152 -5.49 10.14 21.30
CA LEU A 152 -4.04 9.95 21.30
C LEU A 152 -3.71 8.47 21.31
N ALA A 153 -2.98 8.02 20.30
CA ALA A 153 -2.48 6.65 20.20
C ALA A 153 -0.96 6.61 20.36
N ASN A 154 -0.42 5.53 20.91
CA ASN A 154 1.02 5.34 21.00
C ASN A 154 1.61 4.87 19.65
N PRO A 155 2.75 5.42 19.20
CA PRO A 155 3.45 4.89 18.04
C PRO A 155 4.02 3.50 18.34
N VAL A 156 3.96 2.62 17.34
CA VAL A 156 4.50 1.27 17.40
C VAL A 156 5.61 1.15 16.36
N VAL A 157 6.83 0.92 16.84
CA VAL A 157 8.02 0.75 15.98
C VAL A 157 8.12 -0.70 15.55
N VAL A 158 8.14 -0.93 14.23
CA VAL A 158 8.27 -2.24 13.62
C VAL A 158 9.49 -2.24 12.72
N LYS A 159 10.37 -3.24 12.86
CA LYS A 159 11.53 -3.41 11.97
C LYS A 159 11.04 -3.93 10.63
N LYS A 160 11.28 -3.19 9.55
CA LYS A 160 11.00 -3.65 8.19
C LYS A 160 12.09 -4.66 7.75
N LYS A 161 11.72 -5.59 6.86
CA LYS A 161 12.67 -6.59 6.32
C LYS A 161 13.83 -5.98 5.54
N ASN A 162 13.69 -4.73 5.08
CA ASN A 162 14.63 -4.06 4.18
C ASN A 162 15.73 -3.26 4.92
N GLY A 163 15.96 -3.51 6.21
CA GLY A 163 17.21 -3.10 6.86
C GLY A 163 17.45 -1.58 6.94
N ASN A 164 16.41 -0.78 7.16
CA ASN A 164 16.51 0.56 7.73
C ASN A 164 15.49 0.69 8.87
#